data_AF-A0A239C1T9-F1
#
_entry.id   AF-A0A239C1T9-F1
#
_cell.length_a   1.000
_cell.length_b   1.000
_cell.length_c   1.000
_cell.angle_alpha   90.00
_cell.angle_beta   90.00
_cell.angle_gamma   90.00
#
_symmetry.space_group_name_H-M   'P 1'
#
loop_
_entity.id
_entity.type
_entity.pdbx_description
1 polymer ?
#
loop_
_entity_poly.entity_id
_entity_poly.type
_entity_poly.pdbx_seq_one_letter_code
_entity_poly.pdbx_strand_id
1 'polypeptide(L)'
;MQQKTRNLNEQNIHLIKEDFERSLSDLGASVQGKSGVALLTSMKRDKVGVGPYPDVTLFEAANRIMSDLVILNGIAGLLREKSFPFTEYTVEFGNEDKNGFDIRASSPTQTLIGEAFNVAPSFFQGKKSSALKKLRAGAADSSYKILMFNADAPPKGYSARHEADTYHVSVDISNGAIAIHHQTPIL
;
A
#
# COMPACT_ATOMS: atom_id res chain seq x y z
N MET A 1 -1.12 -13.38 17.57
CA MET A 1 -1.11 -13.07 16.12
C MET A 1 -0.15 -14.03 15.44
N GLN A 2 -0.62 -14.82 14.47
CA GLN A 2 0.28 -15.51 13.54
C GLN A 2 1.16 -14.46 12.85
N GLN A 3 2.45 -14.77 12.70
CA GLN A 3 3.42 -13.87 12.10
C GLN A 3 3.02 -13.65 10.63
N LYS A 4 2.67 -12.40 10.25
CA LYS A 4 2.36 -12.05 8.85
C LYS A 4 3.57 -12.39 7.97
N THR A 5 3.36 -13.16 6.91
CA THR A 5 4.35 -13.39 5.86
C THR A 5 4.66 -12.07 5.17
N ARG A 6 5.93 -11.66 5.20
CA ARG A 6 6.39 -10.37 4.62
C ARG A 6 7.03 -10.52 3.26
N ASN A 7 7.43 -11.72 2.89
CA ASN A 7 8.05 -12.00 1.60
C ASN A 7 6.97 -12.51 0.64
N LEU A 8 6.66 -11.70 -0.35
CA LEU A 8 5.60 -11.90 -1.33
C LEU A 8 6.22 -12.29 -2.67
N ASN A 9 5.74 -13.38 -3.24
CA ASN A 9 6.18 -13.89 -4.53
C ASN A 9 4.99 -14.52 -5.28
N GLU A 10 5.21 -14.92 -6.53
CA GLU A 10 4.15 -15.50 -7.38
C GLU A 10 3.49 -16.74 -6.75
N GLN A 11 4.21 -17.49 -5.90
CA GLN A 11 3.72 -18.73 -5.30
C GLN A 11 2.78 -18.49 -4.11
N ASN A 12 2.96 -17.39 -3.36
CA ASN A 12 2.23 -17.17 -2.10
C ASN A 12 1.26 -15.98 -2.11
N ILE A 13 1.43 -15.01 -3.01
CA ILE A 13 0.71 -13.73 -2.95
C ILE A 13 -0.81 -13.89 -3.01
N HIS A 14 -1.30 -14.84 -3.83
CA HIS A 14 -2.72 -15.10 -3.98
C HIS A 14 -3.35 -15.57 -2.66
N LEU A 15 -2.75 -16.59 -2.04
CA LEU A 15 -3.25 -17.16 -0.77
C LEU A 15 -3.20 -16.13 0.35
N ILE A 16 -2.10 -15.36 0.45
CA ILE A 16 -1.97 -14.30 1.45
C ILE A 16 -3.07 -13.24 1.28
N LYS A 17 -3.37 -12.86 0.02
CA LYS A 17 -4.41 -11.89 -0.27
C LYS A 17 -5.80 -12.43 0.08
N GLU A 18 -6.13 -13.66 -0.30
CA GLU A 18 -7.40 -14.29 0.04
C GLU A 18 -7.59 -14.43 1.56
N ASP A 19 -6.55 -14.83 2.28
CA ASP A 19 -6.59 -14.92 3.74
C ASP A 19 -6.77 -13.54 4.39
N PHE A 20 -6.09 -12.53 3.85
CA PHE A 20 -6.25 -11.16 4.30
C PHE A 20 -7.68 -10.66 4.09
N GLU A 21 -8.25 -10.82 2.89
CA GLU A 21 -9.63 -10.44 2.58
C GLU A 21 -10.65 -11.19 3.44
N ARG A 22 -10.44 -12.49 3.66
CA ARG A 22 -11.29 -13.31 4.54
C ARG A 22 -11.27 -12.80 5.97
N SER A 23 -10.11 -12.33 6.46
CA SER A 23 -10.00 -11.75 7.81
C SER A 23 -10.81 -10.46 7.99
N LEU A 24 -11.31 -9.87 6.90
CA LEU A 24 -12.13 -8.66 6.94
C LEU A 24 -13.63 -8.95 7.10
N SER A 25 -14.07 -10.22 7.05
CA SER A 25 -15.50 -10.59 6.99
C SER A 25 -16.35 -9.99 8.10
N ASP A 26 -15.77 -9.89 9.30
CA ASP A 26 -16.49 -9.47 10.51
C ASP A 26 -16.32 -7.97 10.80
N LEU A 27 -15.55 -7.25 9.97
CA LEU A 27 -15.36 -5.81 10.13
C LEU A 27 -16.67 -5.07 9.87
N GLY A 28 -17.01 -4.16 10.80
CA GLY A 28 -18.23 -3.36 10.73
C GLY A 28 -19.39 -3.90 11.57
N ALA A 29 -19.32 -5.15 12.06
CA ALA A 29 -20.34 -5.70 12.96
C ALA A 29 -20.56 -4.82 14.21
N SER A 30 -19.50 -4.24 14.76
CA SER A 30 -19.55 -3.38 15.95
C SER A 30 -20.26 -2.03 15.76
N VAL A 31 -20.49 -1.62 14.50
CA VAL A 31 -21.16 -0.36 14.16
C VAL A 31 -22.53 -0.57 13.51
N GLN A 32 -22.94 -1.81 13.31
CA GLN A 32 -24.24 -2.14 12.74
C GLN A 32 -25.38 -1.53 13.57
N GLY A 33 -26.33 -0.88 12.89
CA GLY A 33 -27.49 -0.23 13.52
C GLY A 33 -27.19 1.08 14.25
N LYS A 34 -25.93 1.54 14.32
CA LYS A 34 -25.58 2.85 14.91
C LYS A 34 -25.70 3.96 13.85
N SER A 35 -26.09 5.15 14.29
CA SER A 35 -26.17 6.35 13.44
C SER A 35 -25.74 7.62 14.20
N GLY A 36 -25.55 8.71 13.47
CA GLY A 36 -25.20 10.02 14.03
C GLY A 36 -23.95 9.97 14.91
N VAL A 37 -24.01 10.62 16.07
CA VAL A 37 -22.89 10.70 17.02
C VAL A 37 -22.50 9.32 17.56
N ALA A 38 -23.47 8.42 17.78
CA ALA A 38 -23.18 7.09 18.30
C ALA A 38 -22.31 6.27 17.34
N LEU A 39 -22.60 6.35 16.03
CA LEU A 39 -21.77 5.74 14.99
C LEU A 39 -20.34 6.33 15.01
N LEU A 40 -20.25 7.66 14.98
CA LEU A 40 -18.95 8.35 14.94
C LEU A 40 -18.09 8.05 16.17
N THR A 41 -18.70 7.96 17.36
CA THR A 41 -18.02 7.57 18.59
C THR A 41 -17.48 6.16 18.47
N SER A 42 -18.30 5.19 18.05
CA SER A 42 -17.84 3.81 17.92
C SER A 42 -16.75 3.64 16.86
N MET A 43 -16.83 4.36 15.74
CA MET A 43 -15.79 4.32 14.73
C MET A 43 -14.44 4.88 15.22
N LYS A 44 -14.45 5.89 16.09
CA LYS A 44 -13.26 6.66 16.50
C LYS A 44 -12.71 6.33 17.89
N ARG A 45 -13.46 5.60 18.72
CA ARG A 45 -13.11 5.38 20.14
C ARG A 45 -13.09 3.92 20.52
N ASP A 46 -13.98 3.11 19.96
CA ASP A 46 -14.06 1.69 20.30
C ASP A 46 -13.03 0.90 19.52
N LYS A 47 -12.34 -0.03 20.19
CA LYS A 47 -11.46 -0.99 19.51
C LYS A 47 -12.29 -1.95 18.68
N VAL A 48 -11.76 -2.34 17.52
CA VAL A 48 -12.49 -3.21 16.58
C VAL A 48 -12.58 -4.65 17.10
N GLY A 49 -11.57 -5.14 17.81
CA GLY A 49 -11.55 -6.47 18.44
C GLY A 49 -11.43 -7.66 17.48
N VAL A 50 -11.50 -7.43 16.17
CA VAL A 50 -11.47 -8.45 15.11
C VAL A 50 -10.57 -8.03 13.93
N GLY A 51 -10.32 -8.98 13.02
CA GLY A 51 -9.56 -8.75 11.80
C GLY A 51 -8.05 -8.55 12.03
N PRO A 52 -7.33 -7.96 11.06
CA PRO A 52 -5.87 -7.90 11.08
C PRO A 52 -5.30 -6.88 12.09
N TYR A 53 -6.15 -5.99 12.63
CA TYR A 53 -5.76 -4.93 13.56
C TYR A 53 -6.77 -4.81 14.72
N PRO A 54 -6.88 -5.82 15.59
CA PRO A 54 -7.94 -5.89 16.60
C PRO A 54 -7.85 -4.79 17.68
N ASP A 55 -6.64 -4.29 17.93
CA ASP A 55 -6.36 -3.39 19.05
C ASP A 55 -6.57 -1.90 18.77
N VAL A 56 -6.91 -1.55 17.53
CA VAL A 56 -7.13 -0.15 17.10
C VAL A 56 -8.60 0.12 16.81
N THR A 57 -8.95 1.40 16.64
CA THR A 57 -10.31 1.81 16.30
C THR A 57 -10.67 1.39 14.87
N LEU A 58 -11.97 1.28 14.55
CA LEU A 58 -12.40 0.94 13.19
C LEU A 58 -11.86 1.94 12.15
N PHE A 59 -11.79 3.23 12.50
CA PHE A 59 -11.22 4.26 11.63
C PHE A 59 -9.72 4.05 11.36
N GLU A 60 -8.93 3.73 12.40
CA GLU A 60 -7.51 3.43 12.25
C GLU A 60 -7.27 2.12 11.50
N ALA A 61 -8.07 1.08 11.80
CA ALA A 61 -8.03 -0.20 11.12
C ALA A 61 -8.30 -0.01 9.62
N ALA A 62 -9.34 0.75 9.25
CA ALA A 62 -9.65 1.03 7.85
C ALA A 62 -8.48 1.69 7.12
N ASN A 63 -7.82 2.69 7.71
CA ASN A 63 -6.67 3.35 7.08
C ASN A 63 -5.49 2.38 6.85
N ARG A 64 -5.21 1.50 7.82
CA ARG A 64 -4.16 0.47 7.71
C ARG A 64 -4.51 -0.60 6.68
N ILE A 65 -5.73 -1.15 6.76
CA ILE A 65 -6.23 -2.19 5.85
C ILE A 65 -6.21 -1.69 4.40
N MET A 66 -6.70 -0.48 4.14
CA MET A 66 -6.73 0.04 2.78
C MET A 66 -5.32 0.25 2.22
N SER A 67 -4.34 0.61 3.07
CA SER A 67 -2.94 0.74 2.65
C SER A 67 -2.30 -0.63 2.42
N ASP A 68 -2.60 -1.64 3.26
CA ASP A 68 -2.19 -3.03 3.03
C ASP A 68 -2.76 -3.58 1.72
N LEU A 69 -4.01 -3.24 1.38
CA LEU A 69 -4.62 -3.65 0.11
C LEU A 69 -3.93 -3.00 -1.09
N VAL A 70 -3.47 -1.75 -0.99
CA VAL A 70 -2.63 -1.13 -2.02
C VAL A 70 -1.33 -1.94 -2.20
N ILE A 71 -0.67 -2.33 -1.10
CA ILE A 71 0.56 -3.13 -1.15
C ILE A 71 0.28 -4.51 -1.76
N LEU A 72 -0.68 -5.27 -1.23
CA LEU A 72 -0.97 -6.63 -1.68
C LEU A 72 -1.34 -6.67 -3.16
N ASN A 73 -2.27 -5.82 -3.59
CA ASN A 73 -2.68 -5.75 -4.98
C ASN A 73 -1.57 -5.21 -5.89
N GLY A 74 -0.84 -4.21 -5.42
CA GLY A 74 0.26 -3.61 -6.17
C GLY A 74 1.38 -4.62 -6.43
N ILE A 75 1.85 -5.32 -5.39
CA ILE A 75 2.87 -6.37 -5.53
C ILE A 75 2.38 -7.53 -6.41
N ALA A 76 1.13 -7.97 -6.24
CA ALA A 76 0.54 -8.98 -7.12
C ALA A 76 0.56 -8.54 -8.60
N GLY A 77 0.23 -7.27 -8.86
CA GLY A 77 0.31 -6.67 -10.19
C GLY A 77 1.73 -6.62 -10.74
N LEU A 78 2.69 -6.13 -9.95
CA LEU A 78 4.10 -6.02 -10.36
C LEU A 78 4.71 -7.39 -10.70
N LEU A 79 4.41 -8.42 -9.90
CA LEU A 79 4.85 -9.79 -10.14
C LEU A 79 4.23 -10.34 -11.44
N ARG A 80 2.91 -10.20 -11.59
CA ARG A 80 2.16 -10.69 -12.78
C ARG A 80 2.67 -10.04 -14.08
N GLU A 81 2.92 -8.74 -14.06
CA GLU A 81 3.36 -7.97 -15.23
C GLU A 81 4.88 -8.02 -15.44
N LYS A 82 5.64 -8.59 -14.49
CA LYS A 82 7.10 -8.63 -14.49
C LYS A 82 7.70 -7.25 -14.74
N SER A 83 7.11 -6.23 -14.12
CA SER A 83 7.44 -4.82 -14.38
C SER A 83 8.84 -4.44 -13.94
N PHE A 84 9.42 -5.20 -13.01
CA PHE A 84 10.77 -5.03 -12.50
C PHE A 84 11.47 -6.40 -12.44
N PRO A 85 12.81 -6.44 -12.42
CA PRO A 85 13.60 -7.68 -12.44
C PRO A 85 13.67 -8.37 -11.07
N PHE A 86 12.56 -8.43 -10.34
CA PHE A 86 12.45 -9.06 -9.03
C PHE A 86 11.31 -10.09 -9.03
N THR A 87 11.57 -11.23 -8.41
CA THR A 87 10.60 -12.32 -8.25
C THR A 87 10.02 -12.40 -6.84
N GLU A 88 10.57 -11.61 -5.91
CA GLU A 88 10.16 -11.55 -4.52
C GLU A 88 10.26 -10.11 -4.00
N TYR A 89 9.28 -9.72 -3.19
CA TYR A 89 9.22 -8.42 -2.52
C TYR A 89 9.04 -8.62 -1.02
N THR A 90 9.84 -7.94 -0.21
CA THR A 90 9.62 -7.84 1.23
C THR A 90 8.76 -6.60 1.51
N VAL A 91 7.70 -6.76 2.30
CA VAL A 91 6.78 -5.67 2.63
C VAL A 91 6.60 -5.45 4.13
N GLU A 92 6.23 -4.22 4.50
CA GLU A 92 5.75 -3.86 5.83
C GLU A 92 4.26 -3.55 5.77
N PHE A 93 3.47 -4.17 6.65
CA PHE A 93 2.02 -3.96 6.72
C PHE A 93 1.66 -3.02 7.86
N GLY A 94 0.63 -2.20 7.64
CA GLY A 94 0.06 -1.30 8.63
C GLY A 94 0.98 -0.14 8.98
N ASN A 95 1.38 -0.05 10.25
CA ASN A 95 2.24 1.01 10.78
C ASN A 95 3.52 0.41 11.36
N GLU A 96 3.95 -0.74 10.84
CA GLU A 96 5.27 -1.31 11.12
C GLU A 96 6.33 -0.33 10.59
N ASP A 97 7.27 0.09 11.44
CA ASP A 97 8.37 1.00 11.08
C ASP A 97 9.71 0.31 11.38
N LYS A 98 9.84 -0.97 10.97
CA LYS A 98 11.03 -1.78 11.28
C LYS A 98 12.07 -1.69 10.18
N ASN A 99 11.63 -1.51 8.94
CA ASN A 99 12.46 -1.46 7.76
C ASN A 99 12.45 -0.07 7.11
N GLY A 100 11.74 0.91 7.67
CA GLY A 100 11.80 2.29 7.21
C GLY A 100 11.28 2.54 5.79
N PHE A 101 10.84 1.52 5.05
CA PHE A 101 10.20 1.59 3.72
C PHE A 101 9.21 0.45 3.61
N ASP A 102 8.04 0.72 3.04
CA ASP A 102 6.93 -0.24 2.99
C ASP A 102 7.21 -1.41 2.05
N ILE A 103 8.01 -1.20 1.00
CA ILE A 103 8.30 -2.20 -0.03
C ILE A 103 9.81 -2.23 -0.29
N ARG A 104 10.36 -3.43 -0.38
CA ARG A 104 11.75 -3.68 -0.75
C ARG A 104 11.85 -4.88 -1.68
N ALA A 105 12.78 -4.82 -2.63
CA ALA A 105 13.22 -6.00 -3.37
C ALA A 105 14.71 -5.86 -3.71
N SER A 106 15.39 -6.98 -3.89
CA SER A 106 16.80 -6.99 -4.22
C SER A 106 17.15 -8.20 -5.08
N SER A 107 18.06 -7.97 -6.02
CA SER A 107 18.77 -8.99 -6.77
C SER A 107 20.28 -8.78 -6.55
N PRO A 108 21.17 -9.65 -7.08
CA PRO A 108 22.61 -9.46 -6.94
C PRO A 108 23.13 -8.12 -7.48
N THR A 109 22.42 -7.49 -8.42
CA THR A 109 22.87 -6.29 -9.13
C THR A 109 21.97 -5.08 -8.94
N GLN A 110 20.74 -5.26 -8.44
CA GLN A 110 19.74 -4.19 -8.39
C GLN A 110 18.95 -4.23 -7.09
N THR A 111 18.48 -3.05 -6.69
CA THR A 111 17.62 -2.91 -5.51
C THR A 111 16.42 -2.03 -5.84
N LEU A 112 15.31 -2.33 -5.19
CA LEU A 112 14.09 -1.55 -5.24
C LEU A 112 13.68 -1.20 -3.83
N ILE A 113 13.30 0.05 -3.62
CA ILE A 113 12.60 0.45 -2.40
C ILE A 113 11.37 1.28 -2.72
N GLY A 114 10.39 1.24 -1.83
CA GLY A 114 9.10 1.85 -2.09
C GLY A 114 8.35 2.30 -0.86
N GLU A 115 7.46 3.27 -1.10
CA GLU A 115 6.43 3.72 -0.17
C GLU A 115 5.07 3.42 -0.77
N ALA A 116 4.12 3.03 0.08
CA ALA A 116 2.75 2.72 -0.30
C ALA A 116 1.75 3.44 0.59
N PHE A 117 0.66 3.93 0.02
CA PHE A 117 -0.40 4.54 0.83
C PHE A 117 -1.77 4.49 0.17
N ASN A 118 -2.80 4.42 1.00
CA ASN A 118 -4.16 4.73 0.60
C ASN A 118 -4.62 6.06 1.20
N VAL A 119 -5.11 6.98 0.37
CA VAL A 119 -5.62 8.28 0.82
C VAL A 119 -6.80 8.77 -0.03
N ALA A 120 -7.64 9.61 0.55
CA ALA A 120 -8.64 10.35 -0.23
C ALA A 120 -7.97 11.40 -1.13
N PRO A 121 -8.64 11.84 -2.22
CA PRO A 121 -8.06 12.78 -3.18
C PRO A 121 -7.53 14.08 -2.59
N SER A 122 -8.22 14.61 -1.57
CA SER A 122 -7.83 15.84 -0.87
C SER A 122 -6.48 15.73 -0.15
N PHE A 123 -6.05 14.53 0.22
CA PHE A 123 -4.79 14.28 0.92
C PHE A 123 -3.66 13.81 0.01
N PHE A 124 -3.97 13.49 -1.26
CA PHE A 124 -3.02 12.88 -2.19
C PHE A 124 -1.73 13.69 -2.34
N GLN A 125 -1.82 14.98 -2.63
CA GLN A 125 -0.63 15.81 -2.87
C GLN A 125 0.29 15.91 -1.65
N GLY A 126 -0.29 16.03 -0.45
CA GLY A 126 0.46 16.07 0.80
C GLY A 126 1.19 14.75 1.05
N LYS A 127 0.45 13.63 0.99
CA LYS A 127 1.02 12.29 1.24
C LYS A 127 2.08 11.92 0.21
N LYS A 128 1.81 12.17 -1.09
CA LYS A 128 2.77 12.00 -2.19
C LYS A 128 4.05 12.77 -1.93
N SER A 129 3.96 14.04 -1.53
CA SER A 129 5.14 14.88 -1.30
C SER A 129 5.99 14.37 -0.14
N SER A 130 5.36 13.96 0.96
CA SER A 130 6.05 13.37 2.11
C SER A 130 6.75 12.05 1.78
N ALA A 131 6.07 11.16 1.05
CA ALA A 131 6.62 9.87 0.66
C ALA A 131 7.78 10.02 -0.35
N LEU A 132 7.65 10.91 -1.35
CA LEU A 132 8.77 11.23 -2.25
C LEU A 132 9.97 11.83 -1.51
N LYS A 133 9.73 12.69 -0.52
CA LYS A 133 10.82 13.24 0.32
C LYS A 133 11.56 12.10 1.04
N LYS A 134 10.83 11.12 1.57
CA LYS A 134 11.40 9.95 2.25
C LYS A 134 12.22 9.07 1.30
N LEU A 135 11.68 8.77 0.12
CA LEU A 135 12.41 8.05 -0.94
C LEU A 135 13.69 8.80 -1.33
N ARG A 136 13.64 10.10 -1.59
CA ARG A 136 14.85 10.88 -1.92
C ARG A 136 15.93 10.83 -0.84
N ALA A 137 15.53 10.84 0.43
CA ALA A 137 16.46 10.86 1.56
C ALA A 137 17.08 9.50 1.87
N GLY A 138 16.33 8.40 1.75
CA GLY A 138 16.78 7.07 2.16
C GLY A 138 17.04 6.07 1.03
N ALA A 139 16.87 6.49 -0.24
CA ALA A 139 16.95 5.62 -1.41
C ALA A 139 18.03 5.98 -2.42
N ALA A 140 19.00 6.82 -2.06
CA ALA A 140 19.92 7.43 -3.03
C ALA A 140 20.58 6.40 -3.96
N ASP A 141 20.98 5.24 -3.43
CA ASP A 141 21.69 4.18 -4.16
C ASP A 141 20.78 3.07 -4.71
N SER A 142 19.45 3.22 -4.61
CA SER A 142 18.52 2.22 -5.13
C SER A 142 18.37 2.31 -6.64
N SER A 143 18.34 1.15 -7.32
CA SER A 143 18.13 1.08 -8.78
C SER A 143 16.70 1.46 -9.18
N TYR A 144 15.75 1.24 -8.29
CA TYR A 144 14.35 1.56 -8.49
C TYR A 144 13.73 2.14 -7.22
N LYS A 145 12.98 3.23 -7.36
CA LYS A 145 12.16 3.84 -6.33
C LYS A 145 10.72 3.74 -6.77
N ILE A 146 9.85 3.18 -5.93
CA ILE A 146 8.42 3.11 -6.25
C ILE A 146 7.58 3.92 -5.27
N LEU A 147 6.62 4.64 -5.82
CA LEU A 147 5.57 5.30 -5.06
C LEU A 147 4.24 4.66 -5.43
N MET A 148 3.70 3.84 -4.54
CA MET A 148 2.49 3.06 -4.78
C MET A 148 1.29 3.68 -4.07
N PHE A 149 0.16 3.82 -4.76
CA PHE A 149 -1.02 4.48 -4.18
C PHE A 149 -2.34 4.03 -4.81
N ASN A 150 -3.46 4.25 -4.11
CA ASN A 150 -4.80 3.94 -4.62
C ASN A 150 -5.16 4.80 -5.86
N ALA A 151 -5.68 4.16 -6.91
CA ALA A 151 -5.88 4.75 -8.23
C ALA A 151 -6.91 5.90 -8.28
N ASP A 152 -7.80 5.97 -7.29
CA ASP A 152 -8.80 7.03 -7.16
C ASP A 152 -8.31 8.27 -6.39
N ALA A 153 -7.08 8.26 -5.84
CA ALA A 153 -6.51 9.40 -5.12
C ALA A 153 -6.03 10.57 -6.03
N PRO A 154 -5.34 10.33 -7.15
CA PRO A 154 -4.83 11.44 -7.97
C PRO A 154 -5.96 12.24 -8.65
N PRO A 155 -5.75 13.53 -8.95
CA PRO A 155 -6.70 14.29 -9.76
C PRO A 155 -6.80 13.72 -11.18
N LYS A 156 -7.92 13.99 -11.86
CA LYS A 156 -8.08 13.62 -13.28
C LYS A 156 -6.95 14.21 -14.13
N GLY A 157 -6.40 13.40 -15.03
CA GLY A 157 -5.27 13.80 -15.87
C GLY A 157 -3.94 13.88 -15.13
N TYR A 158 -3.84 13.26 -13.95
CA TYR A 158 -2.57 13.15 -13.24
C TYR A 158 -1.48 12.55 -14.13
N SER A 159 -0.33 13.22 -14.14
CA SER A 159 0.90 12.73 -14.74
C SER A 159 2.01 12.87 -13.70
N ALA A 160 2.78 11.80 -13.52
CA ALA A 160 3.94 11.82 -12.65
C ALA A 160 5.00 12.76 -13.24
N ARG A 161 5.50 13.67 -12.41
CA ARG A 161 6.66 14.49 -12.80
C ARG A 161 7.85 13.55 -12.97
N HIS A 162 8.58 13.69 -14.06
CA HIS A 162 9.83 12.96 -14.26
C HIS A 162 10.78 13.14 -13.06
N GLU A 163 11.23 12.00 -12.52
CA GLU A 163 12.28 11.89 -11.53
C GLU A 163 13.03 10.58 -11.83
N ALA A 164 14.35 10.65 -11.91
CA ALA A 164 15.17 9.49 -12.27
C ALA A 164 14.89 8.31 -11.34
N ASP A 165 14.78 7.13 -11.95
CA ASP A 165 14.60 5.84 -11.28
C ASP A 165 13.34 5.77 -10.40
N THR A 166 12.41 6.72 -10.54
CA THR A 166 11.21 6.82 -9.72
C THR A 166 9.95 6.50 -10.51
N TYR A 167 9.20 5.52 -10.04
CA TYR A 167 8.03 4.98 -10.71
C TYR A 167 6.81 5.19 -9.81
N HIS A 168 5.76 5.77 -10.39
CA HIS A 168 4.50 5.94 -9.69
C HIS A 168 3.57 4.81 -10.07
N VAL A 169 3.10 4.02 -9.10
CA VAL A 169 2.26 2.85 -9.34
C VAL A 169 0.88 3.10 -8.76
N SER A 170 -0.10 3.37 -9.61
CA SER A 170 -1.51 3.47 -9.18
C SER A 170 -2.14 2.09 -9.14
N VAL A 171 -2.85 1.77 -8.05
CA VAL A 171 -3.46 0.47 -7.77
C VAL A 171 -4.96 0.64 -7.60
N ASP A 172 -5.75 -0.04 -8.43
CA ASP A 172 -7.18 -0.17 -8.20
C ASP A 172 -7.43 -1.25 -7.14
N ILE A 173 -7.85 -0.83 -5.95
CA ILE A 173 -8.06 -1.74 -4.81
C ILE A 173 -9.18 -2.76 -5.10
N SER A 174 -10.15 -2.41 -5.94
CA SER A 174 -11.34 -3.23 -6.16
C SER A 174 -11.08 -4.45 -7.04
N ASN A 175 -10.14 -4.35 -7.98
CA ASN A 175 -9.86 -5.41 -8.95
C ASN A 175 -8.36 -5.78 -9.06
N GLY A 176 -7.47 -5.03 -8.40
CA GLY A 176 -6.04 -5.28 -8.40
C GLY A 176 -5.33 -4.92 -9.72
N ALA A 177 -5.96 -4.12 -10.58
CA ALA A 177 -5.29 -3.55 -11.75
C ALA A 177 -4.26 -2.51 -11.29
N ILE A 178 -3.13 -2.47 -12.00
CA ILE A 178 -2.09 -1.47 -11.76
C ILE A 178 -1.84 -0.64 -13.02
N ALA A 179 -1.35 0.58 -12.82
CA ALA A 179 -0.80 1.41 -13.89
C ALA A 179 0.51 2.02 -13.40
N ILE A 180 1.57 1.85 -14.20
CA ILE A 180 2.90 2.34 -13.90
C ILE A 180 3.14 3.61 -14.71
N HIS A 181 3.30 4.73 -14.01
CA HIS A 181 3.57 6.03 -14.58
C HIS A 181 5.07 6.31 -14.42
N HIS A 182 5.77 6.34 -15.55
CA HIS A 182 7.16 6.77 -15.65
C HIS A 182 7.28 7.64 -16.90
N GLN A 183 7.78 8.86 -16.75
CA GLN A 183 8.17 9.65 -17.91
C GLN A 183 9.56 9.19 -18.34
N THR A 184 9.70 8.64 -19.54
CA THR A 184 11.02 8.47 -20.17
C THR A 184 11.54 9.87 -20.54
N PRO A 185 12.85 10.18 -20.38
CA PRO A 185 13.39 11.44 -20.88
C PRO A 185 13.05 11.60 -22.35
N ILE A 186 12.58 12.79 -22.74
CA ILE A 186 12.53 13.16 -24.16
C ILE A 186 14.01 13.32 -24.57
N LEU A 187 14.52 12.34 -25.32
CA LEU A 187 15.85 12.37 -25.95
C LEU A 187 15.93 13.48 -27.00
#